data_AF-A0A9E6S7J8-F1
#
_entry.id   AF-A0A9E6S7J8-F1
#
_cell.length_a   1.000
_cell.length_b   1.000
_cell.length_c   1.000
_cell.angle_alpha   90.00
_cell.angle_beta   90.00
_cell.angle_gamma   90.00
#
_symmetry.space_group_name_H-M   'P 1'
#
loop_
_entity.id
_entity.type
_entity.pdbx_description
1 polymer ?
#
loop_
_entity_poly.entity_id
_entity_poly.type
_entity_poly.pdbx_seq_one_letter_code
_entity_poly.pdbx_strand_id
1 'polypeptide(L)' 'MRTDFDFSNKDLFAPVVFRADFNNFETINVNQAWSLFFSAGQDDKGLGQETELGRFFTNVLIAVGVTGTLWATFFNNLG' A
#
# COMPACT_ATOMS: atom_id res chain seq x y z
N MET A 1 26.98 -1.63 18.07
CA MET A 1 25.65 -2.16 17.69
C MET A 1 25.88 -3.48 16.97
N ARG A 2 25.26 -4.57 17.43
CA ARG A 2 25.08 -5.78 16.60
C ARG A 2 23.79 -5.55 15.83
N THR A 3 23.84 -5.69 14.52
CA THR A 3 22.64 -5.66 13.67
C THR A 3 22.19 -7.10 13.50
N ASP A 4 20.91 -7.37 13.79
CA ASP A 4 20.29 -8.69 13.64
C ASP A 4 20.03 -9.02 12.16
N PHE A 5 20.83 -8.43 11.27
CA PHE A 5 20.67 -8.49 9.84
C PHE A 5 21.34 -9.75 9.31
N ASP A 6 20.52 -10.72 8.94
CA ASP A 6 20.97 -11.98 8.36
C ASP A 6 21.21 -11.83 6.86
N PHE A 7 22.47 -11.60 6.48
CA PHE A 7 22.90 -11.54 5.07
C PHE A 7 22.74 -12.87 4.33
N SER A 8 22.54 -13.99 5.03
CA SER A 8 22.33 -15.30 4.40
C SER A 8 20.87 -15.52 3.97
N ASN A 9 19.96 -14.60 4.31
CA ASN A 9 18.56 -14.75 3.95
C ASN A 9 18.37 -14.54 2.43
N LYS A 10 17.98 -15.61 1.73
CA LYS A 10 17.68 -15.61 0.29
C LYS A 10 16.53 -14.67 -0.11
N ASP A 11 15.69 -14.28 0.84
CA ASP A 11 14.51 -13.44 0.61
C ASP A 11 14.81 -11.93 0.75
N LEU A 12 16.06 -11.55 1.08
CA LEU A 12 16.48 -10.15 1.29
C LEU A 12 16.14 -9.23 0.11
N PHE A 13 16.32 -9.75 -1.11
CA PHE A 13 16.11 -9.02 -2.36
C PHE A 13 14.83 -9.46 -3.08
N ALA A 14 14.11 -10.43 -2.53
CA ALA A 14 12.83 -10.85 -3.07
C ALA A 14 11.78 -9.75 -2.80
N PRO A 15 10.85 -9.51 -3.74
CA PRO A 15 9.64 -8.74 -3.47
C PRO A 15 8.96 -9.25 -2.20
N VAL A 16 8.47 -8.34 -1.36
CA VAL A 16 7.86 -8.67 -0.07
C VAL A 16 6.80 -9.77 -0.21
N VAL A 17 5.98 -9.72 -1.25
CA VAL A 17 4.90 -10.70 -1.50
C VAL A 17 5.37 -12.14 -1.74
N PHE A 18 6.65 -12.35 -2.10
CA PHE A 18 7.21 -13.69 -2.33
C PHE A 18 8.05 -14.21 -1.16
N ARG A 19 8.25 -13.42 -0.11
CA ARG A 19 8.99 -13.84 1.07
C ARG A 19 8.25 -14.94 1.81
N ALA A 20 8.99 -15.83 2.44
CA ALA A 20 8.39 -16.94 3.19
C ALA A 20 7.43 -16.45 4.28
N ASP A 21 7.77 -15.38 4.99
CA ASP A 21 6.96 -14.83 6.08
C ASP A 21 5.60 -14.31 5.57
N PHE A 22 5.62 -13.58 4.45
CA PHE A 22 4.40 -13.09 3.81
C PHE A 22 3.48 -14.24 3.37
N ASN A 23 4.06 -15.30 2.80
CA ASN A 23 3.34 -16.51 2.40
C ASN A 23 2.81 -17.35 3.57
N ASN A 24 3.18 -17.02 4.82
CA ASN A 24 2.64 -17.61 6.03
C ASN A 24 1.56 -16.73 6.69
N PHE A 25 0.72 -16.08 5.86
CA PHE A 25 -0.41 -15.25 6.30
C PHE A 25 0.00 -14.08 7.19
N GLU A 26 1.05 -13.36 6.80
CA GLU A 26 1.46 -12.15 7.51
C GLU A 26 0.32 -11.14 7.58
N THR A 27 0.03 -10.66 8.79
CA THR A 27 -1.02 -9.66 8.99
C THR A 27 -0.48 -8.30 8.60
N ILE A 28 -1.06 -7.71 7.56
CA ILE A 28 -0.70 -6.38 7.06
C ILE A 28 -1.74 -5.33 7.44
N ASN A 29 -1.29 -4.10 7.67
CA ASN A 29 -2.17 -2.95 7.88
C ASN A 29 -2.52 -2.23 6.57
N VAL A 30 -3.35 -1.18 6.65
CA VAL A 30 -3.83 -0.43 5.48
C VAL A 30 -2.69 0.27 4.73
N ASN A 31 -1.68 0.78 5.43
CA ASN A 31 -0.53 1.40 4.78
C ASN A 31 0.30 0.38 4.02
N GLN A 32 0.51 -0.80 4.63
CA GLN A 32 1.25 -1.88 4.00
C GLN A 32 0.52 -2.36 2.75
N ALA A 33 -0.81 -2.50 2.80
CA ALA A 33 -1.62 -2.83 1.63
C ALA A 33 -1.44 -1.81 0.48
N TRP A 34 -1.52 -0.51 0.79
CA TRP A 34 -1.29 0.53 -0.22
C TRP A 34 0.16 0.58 -0.72
N SER A 35 1.14 0.38 0.17
CA SER A 35 2.56 0.34 -0.21
C SER A 35 2.81 -0.80 -1.19
N LEU A 36 2.29 -1.99 -0.88
CA LEU A 36 2.37 -3.15 -1.76
C LEU A 36 1.66 -2.91 -3.10
N PHE A 37 0.49 -2.26 -3.09
CA PHE A 37 -0.23 -1.96 -4.31
C PHE A 37 0.58 -1.05 -5.25
N PHE A 38 1.12 0.06 -4.74
CA PHE A 38 1.87 1.01 -5.56
C PHE A 38 3.30 0.56 -5.89
N SER A 39 3.89 -0.31 -5.07
CA SER A 39 5.20 -0.92 -5.33
C SER A 39 5.12 -2.20 -6.16
N ALA A 40 3.93 -2.59 -6.64
CA ALA A 40 3.69 -3.86 -7.31
C ALA A 40 4.21 -5.08 -6.53
N GLY A 41 4.04 -5.05 -5.19
CA GLY A 41 4.42 -6.12 -4.27
C GLY A 41 5.88 -6.10 -3.82
N GLN A 42 6.68 -5.10 -4.23
CA GLN A 42 8.10 -5.05 -3.88
C GLN A 42 8.36 -4.57 -2.46
N ASP A 43 7.58 -3.62 -1.97
CA ASP A 43 7.81 -2.94 -0.70
C ASP A 43 6.49 -2.65 0.03
N ASP A 44 6.40 -3.09 1.29
CA ASP A 44 5.27 -2.87 2.19
C ASP A 44 5.46 -1.66 3.12
N LYS A 45 6.63 -1.02 3.12
CA LYS A 45 6.95 0.09 4.04
C LYS A 45 6.95 1.46 3.38
N GLY A 46 6.68 1.54 2.08
CA GLY A 46 6.73 2.79 1.31
C GLY A 46 5.86 3.93 1.86
N LEU A 47 4.73 3.63 2.53
CA LEU A 47 3.84 4.61 3.16
C LEU A 47 4.00 4.70 4.68
N GLY A 48 5.04 4.07 5.24
CA GLY A 48 5.29 4.02 6.68
C GLY A 48 4.31 3.12 7.45
N GLN A 49 4.51 3.01 8.76
CA GLN A 49 3.77 2.07 9.63
C GLN A 49 2.55 2.70 10.34
N GLU A 50 2.41 4.03 10.26
CA GLU A 50 1.36 4.77 10.97
C GLU A 50 -0.02 4.56 10.34
N THR A 51 -0.89 3.80 11.00
CA THR A 51 -2.22 3.42 10.46
C THR A 51 -3.09 4.64 10.09
N GLU A 52 -2.88 5.79 10.73
CA GLU A 52 -3.61 7.02 10.43
C GLU A 52 -3.33 7.55 9.02
N LEU A 53 -2.11 7.39 8.52
CA LEU A 53 -1.74 7.84 7.16
C LEU A 53 -2.50 7.06 6.10
N GLY A 54 -2.64 5.74 6.25
CA GLY A 54 -3.41 4.91 5.31
C GLY A 54 -4.90 5.21 5.35
N ARG A 55 -5.44 5.52 6.53
CA ARG A 55 -6.83 5.99 6.65
C ARG A 55 -7.04 7.32 5.96
N PHE A 56 -6.14 8.28 6.19
CA PHE A 56 -6.17 9.59 5.52
C PHE A 56 -6.09 9.42 4.00
N PHE A 57 -5.11 8.66 3.52
CA PHE A 57 -4.90 8.40 2.10
C PHE A 57 -6.13 7.73 1.45
N THR A 58 -6.70 6.72 2.10
CA THR A 58 -7.92 6.05 1.64
C THR A 58 -9.09 7.03 1.51
N ASN A 59 -9.29 7.90 2.51
CA ASN A 59 -10.36 8.90 2.47
C ASN A 59 -10.14 9.92 1.36
N VAL A 60 -8.90 10.32 1.08
CA VAL A 60 -8.58 11.21 -0.04
C VAL A 60 -8.92 10.57 -1.38
N LEU A 61 -8.57 9.30 -1.59
CA LEU A 61 -8.93 8.58 -2.82
C LEU A 61 -10.44 8.49 -3.02
N ILE A 62 -11.19 8.21 -1.95
CA ILE A 62 -12.66 8.18 -1.98
C ILE A 62 -13.19 9.57 -2.35
N ALA A 63 -12.70 10.63 -1.73
CA ALA A 63 -13.15 12.00 -2.02
C ALA A 63 -12.88 12.39 -3.48
N VAL A 64 -11.71 12.05 -4.02
CA VAL A 64 -11.36 12.29 -5.43
C VAL A 64 -12.30 11.49 -6.35
N GLY A 65 -12.52 10.21 -6.08
CA GLY A 65 -13.41 9.36 -6.86
C GLY A 65 -14.84 9.89 -6.89
N VAL A 66 -15.42 10.16 -5.72
CA VAL A 66 -16.80 10.68 -5.60
C VAL A 66 -16.94 12.04 -6.29
N THR A 67 -16.04 12.97 -6.00
CA THR A 67 -16.10 14.32 -6.57
C THR A 67 -15.91 14.28 -8.09
N GLY A 68 -14.96 13.48 -8.58
CA GLY A 68 -14.71 13.29 -10.01
C GLY A 68 -15.90 12.67 -10.73
N THR A 69 -16.53 11.65 -10.15
CA THR A 69 -17.74 11.06 -10.72
C THR A 69 -18.89 12.05 -10.77
N LEU A 70 -19.17 12.79 -9.68
CA LEU A 70 -20.24 13.79 -9.65
C LEU A 70 -20.01 14.89 -10.68
N TRP A 71 -18.78 15.40 -10.78
CA TRP A 71 -18.40 16.39 -11.78
C TRP A 71 -18.62 15.88 -13.20
N ALA A 72 -18.09 14.68 -13.51
CA ALA A 72 -18.23 14.08 -14.84
C ALA A 72 -19.71 13.87 -15.19
N THR A 73 -20.52 13.34 -14.27
CA THR A 73 -21.95 13.17 -14.50
C THR A 73 -22.66 14.51 -14.72
N PHE A 74 -22.39 15.53 -13.91
CA PHE A 74 -23.04 16.83 -14.05
C PHE A 74 -22.78 17.46 -15.42
N PHE A 75 -21.52 17.55 -15.84
CA PHE A 75 -21.17 18.21 -17.10
C PHE A 75 -21.47 17.37 -18.35
N ASN A 76 -21.43 16.04 -18.25
CA ASN A 76 -21.79 15.18 -19.38
C ASN A 76 -23.31 15.15 -19.67
N ASN A 77 -24.16 15.53 -18.70
CA ASN A 77 -25.62 15.60 -18.89
C ASN A 77 -26.14 17.02 -19.17
N LEU A 78 -25.25 18.02 -19.21
CA LEU A 78 -25.60 19.42 -19.53
C LEU A 78 -25.29 19.81 -21.00
N GLY A 79 -24.75 18.87 -21.79
CA GLY A 79 -24.50 19.02 -23.23
C GLY A 79 -25.63 18.48 -24.09
#